data_AF-A0A435D6C7-F1
#
_entry.id   AF-A0A435D6C7-F1
#
_cell.length_a   1.000
_cell.length_b   1.000
_cell.length_c   1.000
_cell.angle_alpha   90.00
_cell.angle_beta   90.00
_cell.angle_gamma   90.00
#
_symmetry.space_group_name_H-M   'P 1'
#
loop_
_entity.id
_entity.type
_entity.pdbx_description
1 polymer ?
#
loop_
_entity_poly.entity_id
_entity_poly.type
_entity_poly.pdbx_seq_one_letter_code
_entity_poly.pdbx_strand_id
1 'polypeptide(L)'
;LDSTAAIQASMAAALERKAARSEKAPAVMQPMAADDLAGPANAKAKPAVPRLEADIYRDEAQARFDKALAAAPGFVERLVGFWSNHFCVSIAKAPVVRASAGAFEREAIRPFVLGRFADMLLAVEHHPAMLFYLDNQQSIGPDSRAGKRRGRGLNENLAREILELHTLGVGSGYAQADVTSFAAMLTGWTMAGREGRL
;
A
#
# COMPACT_ATOMS: atom_id res chain seq x y z
N LEU A 1 -6.84 -4.17 -27.82
CA LEU A 1 -5.63 -3.34 -28.03
C LEU A 1 -4.86 -3.37 -26.73
N ASP A 2 -3.57 -3.69 -26.80
CA ASP A 2 -2.84 -4.53 -25.84
C ASP A 2 -2.56 -3.91 -24.46
N SER A 3 -3.34 -4.31 -23.45
CA SER A 3 -3.09 -4.01 -22.03
C SER A 3 -1.76 -4.62 -21.53
N THR A 4 -1.32 -5.71 -22.15
CA THR A 4 -0.04 -6.37 -21.84
C THR A 4 1.15 -5.47 -22.19
N ALA A 5 1.08 -4.72 -23.29
CA ALA A 5 2.15 -3.82 -23.72
C ALA A 5 2.29 -2.61 -22.78
N ALA A 6 1.16 -2.10 -22.25
CA ALA A 6 1.16 -0.98 -21.30
C ALA A 6 1.76 -1.39 -19.93
N ILE A 7 1.45 -2.60 -19.47
CA ILE A 7 2.01 -3.15 -18.22
C ILE A 7 3.51 -3.39 -18.38
N GLN A 8 3.94 -3.97 -19.50
CA GLN A 8 5.36 -4.21 -19.79
C GLN A 8 6.15 -2.90 -19.91
N ALA A 9 5.58 -1.87 -20.55
CA ALA A 9 6.19 -0.55 -20.65
C ALA A 9 6.36 0.13 -19.28
N SER A 10 5.37 -0.01 -18.39
CA SER A 10 5.43 0.53 -17.03
C SER A 10 6.51 -0.16 -16.17
N MET A 11 6.63 -1.49 -16.29
CA MET A 11 7.66 -2.27 -15.60
C MET A 11 9.08 -1.94 -16.11
N ALA A 12 9.25 -1.76 -17.43
CA ALA A 12 10.52 -1.38 -18.02
C ALA A 12 10.96 0.02 -17.55
N ALA A 13 10.06 1.00 -17.55
CA ALA A 13 10.35 2.36 -17.08
C ALA A 13 10.71 2.39 -15.58
N ALA A 14 10.14 1.50 -14.76
CA ALA A 14 10.47 1.38 -13.34
C ALA A 14 11.88 0.81 -13.10
N LEU A 15 12.32 -0.13 -13.94
CA LEU A 15 13.66 -0.72 -13.88
C LEU A 15 14.73 0.29 -14.31
N GLU A 16 14.48 1.06 -15.37
CA GLU A 16 15.41 2.11 -15.83
C GLU A 16 15.58 3.22 -14.79
N ARG A 17 14.50 3.65 -14.12
CA ARG A 17 14.58 4.62 -13.01
C ARG A 17 15.39 4.10 -11.82
N LYS A 18 15.36 2.79 -11.57
CA LYS A 18 16.13 2.15 -10.51
C LYS A 18 17.62 2.05 -10.87
N ALA A 19 17.92 1.73 -12.13
CA ALA A 19 19.30 1.70 -12.65
C ALA A 19 19.95 3.10 -12.68
N ALA A 20 19.22 4.12 -13.13
CA ALA A 20 19.69 5.50 -13.13
C ALA A 20 19.94 6.07 -11.72
N ARG A 21 19.29 5.50 -10.70
CA ARG A 21 19.52 5.86 -9.28
C ARG A 21 20.76 5.19 -8.69
N SER A 22 21.16 4.01 -9.19
CA SER A 22 22.40 3.36 -8.76
C SER A 22 23.66 3.97 -9.38
N GLU A 23 23.58 4.58 -10.56
CA GLU A 23 24.73 5.19 -11.24
C GLU A 23 25.12 6.57 -10.69
N LYS A 24 24.22 7.28 -9.99
CA LYS A 24 24.43 8.66 -9.52
C LYS A 24 24.92 8.79 -8.06
N ALA A 25 25.33 7.71 -7.40
CA ALA A 25 25.95 7.79 -6.08
C ALA A 25 27.46 8.04 -6.22
N PRO A 26 28.04 9.11 -5.63
CA PRO A 26 29.47 9.35 -5.75
C PRO A 26 30.24 8.33 -4.90
N ALA A 27 31.14 7.60 -5.56
CA ALA A 27 32.16 6.78 -4.92
C ALA A 27 33.22 7.69 -4.31
N VAL A 28 33.38 7.66 -2.98
CA VAL A 28 34.59 8.15 -2.32
C VAL A 28 35.19 6.98 -1.56
N MET A 29 36.22 6.39 -2.18
CA MET A 29 37.10 5.41 -1.57
C MET A 29 38.52 5.90 -1.85
N GLN A 30 39.26 6.23 -0.80
CA GLN A 30 40.72 6.26 -0.86
C GLN A 30 41.32 5.55 0.37
N PRO A 31 42.49 4.91 0.20
CA PRO A 31 42.89 3.74 0.97
C PRO A 31 43.86 4.10 2.10
N MET A 32 43.89 3.29 3.16
CA MET A 32 45.04 3.21 4.04
C MET A 32 45.52 1.75 4.13
N ALA A 33 46.83 1.63 4.06
CA ALA A 33 47.62 0.41 3.92
C ALA A 33 47.55 -0.50 5.16
N ALA A 34 47.91 -1.76 4.93
CA ALA A 34 48.01 -2.82 5.91
C ALA A 34 49.18 -2.60 6.89
N ASP A 35 48.93 -2.68 8.20
CA ASP A 35 49.44 -3.74 9.07
C ASP A 35 48.85 -3.62 10.49
N ASP A 36 49.01 -4.69 11.27
CA ASP A 36 48.76 -4.88 12.72
C ASP A 36 47.47 -5.61 13.18
N LEU A 37 47.61 -6.95 13.20
CA LEU A 37 47.38 -7.89 14.31
C LEU A 37 46.26 -7.64 15.34
N ALA A 38 45.28 -8.56 15.31
CA ALA A 38 44.41 -9.05 16.39
C ALA A 38 43.44 -8.05 17.09
N GLY A 39 42.15 -8.13 16.73
CA GLY A 39 41.01 -7.55 17.45
C GLY A 39 39.86 -8.54 17.60
N PRO A 40 39.09 -8.53 18.71
CA PRO A 40 38.33 -9.69 19.17
C PRO A 40 36.92 -9.82 18.56
N ALA A 41 36.48 -11.08 18.54
CA ALA A 41 35.11 -11.56 18.68
C ALA A 41 34.07 -11.14 17.61
N ASN A 42 33.82 -12.12 16.74
CA ASN A 42 32.56 -12.43 16.07
C ASN A 42 31.33 -11.88 16.84
N ALA A 43 30.88 -10.67 16.49
CA ALA A 43 29.68 -10.10 17.04
C ALA A 43 28.49 -10.90 16.49
N LYS A 44 28.01 -11.88 17.27
CA LYS A 44 26.74 -12.56 16.99
C LYS A 44 25.69 -11.49 16.74
N ALA A 45 25.13 -11.46 15.53
CA ALA A 45 24.01 -10.59 15.19
C ALA A 45 22.94 -10.76 16.27
N LYS A 46 22.60 -9.68 16.99
CA LYS A 46 21.50 -9.71 17.95
C LYS A 46 20.29 -10.25 17.20
N PRO A 47 19.57 -11.26 17.72
CA PRO A 47 18.37 -11.76 17.07
C PRO A 47 17.45 -10.57 16.84
N ALA A 48 17.08 -10.34 15.59
CA ALA A 48 16.21 -9.24 15.23
C ALA A 48 14.87 -9.49 15.94
N VAL A 49 14.59 -8.70 16.98
CA VAL A 49 13.27 -8.71 17.62
C VAL A 49 12.26 -8.49 16.49
N PRO A 50 11.34 -9.44 16.24
CA PRO A 50 10.31 -9.25 15.25
C PRO A 50 9.60 -7.92 15.55
N ARG A 51 9.47 -7.07 14.53
CA ARG A 51 8.77 -5.80 14.72
C ARG A 51 7.31 -6.12 15.01
N LEU A 52 6.68 -5.47 15.99
CA LEU A 52 5.31 -5.73 16.44
C LEU A 52 4.32 -5.90 15.29
N GLU A 53 4.46 -5.12 14.22
CA GLU A 53 3.60 -5.17 13.04
C GLU A 53 3.72 -6.50 12.27
N ALA A 54 4.91 -7.11 12.29
CA ALA A 54 5.14 -8.42 11.69
C ALA A 54 4.51 -9.55 12.51
N ASP A 55 4.51 -9.44 13.84
CA ASP A 55 3.86 -10.43 14.71
C ASP A 55 2.35 -10.35 14.55
N ILE A 56 1.78 -9.13 14.62
CA ILE A 56 0.37 -8.87 14.31
C ILE A 56 0.00 -9.49 12.95
N TYR A 57 0.76 -9.20 11.90
CA TYR A 57 0.47 -9.76 10.58
C TYR A 57 0.50 -11.30 10.55
N ARG A 58 1.45 -11.95 11.24
CA ARG A 58 1.52 -13.41 11.26
C ARG A 58 0.33 -14.03 11.99
N ASP A 59 -0.05 -13.46 13.12
CA ASP A 59 -1.22 -13.90 13.90
C ASP A 59 -2.50 -13.77 13.07
N GLU A 60 -2.63 -12.66 12.34
CA GLU A 60 -3.76 -12.39 11.46
C GLU A 60 -3.81 -13.34 10.25
N ALA A 61 -2.66 -13.59 9.63
CA ALA A 61 -2.55 -14.55 8.54
C ALA A 61 -2.93 -15.96 9.01
N GLN A 62 -2.43 -16.38 10.18
CA GLN A 62 -2.77 -17.67 10.76
C GLN A 62 -4.27 -17.78 11.05
N ALA A 63 -4.86 -16.76 11.70
CA ALA A 63 -6.30 -16.72 11.97
C ALA A 63 -7.15 -16.78 10.69
N ARG A 64 -6.73 -16.08 9.62
CA ARG A 64 -7.37 -16.16 8.30
C ARG A 64 -7.33 -17.58 7.74
N PHE A 65 -6.17 -18.25 7.79
CA PHE A 65 -6.01 -19.62 7.30
C PHE A 65 -6.85 -20.62 8.11
N ASP A 66 -6.77 -20.55 9.44
CA ASP A 66 -7.52 -21.45 10.32
C ASP A 66 -9.03 -21.32 10.09
N LYS A 67 -9.52 -20.08 9.94
CA LYS A 67 -10.93 -19.82 9.63
C LYS A 67 -11.35 -20.38 8.28
N ALA A 68 -10.53 -20.21 7.24
CA ALA A 68 -10.81 -20.74 5.92
C ALA A 68 -10.85 -22.28 5.89
N LEU A 69 -9.98 -22.94 6.67
CA LEU A 69 -9.94 -24.41 6.79
C LEU A 69 -11.10 -24.98 7.60
N ALA A 70 -11.53 -24.28 8.66
CA ALA A 70 -12.62 -24.73 9.51
C ALA A 70 -14.02 -24.53 8.91
N ALA A 71 -14.17 -23.70 7.86
CA ALA A 71 -15.48 -23.33 7.33
C ALA A 71 -16.10 -24.42 6.43
N ALA A 72 -17.22 -25.00 6.88
CA ALA A 72 -18.05 -25.90 6.07
C ALA A 72 -19.53 -25.44 6.06
N PRO A 73 -20.13 -25.09 4.89
CA PRO A 73 -19.52 -24.95 3.56
C PRO A 73 -18.76 -23.62 3.39
N GLY A 74 -17.52 -23.67 2.89
CA GLY A 74 -16.63 -22.50 2.73
C GLY A 74 -16.98 -21.51 1.61
N PHE A 75 -18.24 -21.36 1.22
CA PHE A 75 -18.63 -20.41 0.15
C PHE A 75 -18.33 -18.96 0.53
N VAL A 76 -18.73 -18.54 1.74
CA VAL A 76 -18.47 -17.19 2.24
C VAL A 76 -16.97 -16.91 2.30
N GLU A 77 -16.16 -17.86 2.80
CA GLU A 77 -14.71 -17.69 2.86
C GLU A 77 -14.06 -17.59 1.46
N ARG A 78 -14.61 -18.28 0.44
CA ARG A 78 -14.17 -18.08 -0.95
C ARG A 78 -14.49 -16.68 -1.47
N LEU A 79 -15.68 -16.14 -1.16
CA LEU A 79 -16.02 -14.75 -1.51
C LEU A 79 -15.11 -13.75 -0.78
N VAL A 80 -14.85 -13.96 0.52
CA VAL A 80 -13.88 -13.14 1.27
C VAL A 80 -12.51 -13.19 0.59
N GLY A 81 -12.06 -14.37 0.17
CA GLY A 81 -10.82 -14.54 -0.59
C GLY A 81 -10.80 -13.77 -1.90
N PHE A 82 -11.88 -13.88 -2.69
CA PHE A 82 -12.06 -13.15 -3.95
C PHE A 82 -11.97 -11.63 -3.75
N TRP A 83 -12.75 -11.07 -2.82
CA TRP A 83 -12.77 -9.63 -2.57
C TRP A 83 -11.47 -9.13 -1.93
N SER A 84 -10.84 -9.91 -1.06
CA SER A 84 -9.50 -9.59 -0.52
C SER A 84 -8.45 -9.49 -1.62
N ASN A 85 -8.58 -10.30 -2.67
CA ASN A 85 -7.69 -10.24 -3.82
C ASN A 85 -8.03 -9.06 -4.74
N HIS A 86 -9.32 -8.77 -4.94
CA HIS A 86 -9.78 -7.63 -5.76
C HIS A 86 -9.25 -6.28 -5.25
N PHE A 87 -9.30 -6.06 -3.93
CA PHE A 87 -8.87 -4.81 -3.29
C PHE A 87 -7.46 -4.88 -2.66
N CYS A 88 -6.60 -5.80 -3.11
CA CYS A 88 -5.43 -6.21 -2.34
C CYS A 88 -4.53 -5.05 -1.88
N VAL A 89 -3.97 -5.18 -0.68
CA VAL A 89 -2.95 -4.26 -0.14
C VAL A 89 -1.62 -4.98 0.05
N SER A 90 -0.50 -4.29 -0.21
CA SER A 90 0.83 -4.89 -0.02
C SER A 90 1.40 -4.60 1.36
N ILE A 91 1.62 -5.65 2.16
CA ILE A 91 2.29 -5.56 3.47
C ILE A 91 3.76 -5.13 3.42
N ALA A 92 4.34 -5.09 2.23
CA ALA A 92 5.69 -4.60 2.00
C ALA A 92 5.75 -3.06 1.89
N LYS A 93 4.61 -2.40 1.65
CA LYS A 93 4.53 -0.96 1.44
C LYS A 93 5.00 -0.14 2.65
N ALA A 94 4.43 -0.40 3.82
CA ALA A 94 4.71 0.35 5.03
C ALA A 94 4.36 -0.47 6.30
N PRO A 95 4.99 -0.19 7.46
CA PRO A 95 4.66 -0.86 8.72
C PRO A 95 3.19 -0.76 9.12
N VAL A 96 2.58 0.42 8.91
CA VAL A 96 1.15 0.63 9.19
C VAL A 96 0.24 -0.24 8.31
N VAL A 97 0.57 -0.41 7.04
CA VAL A 97 -0.18 -1.30 6.12
C VAL A 97 -0.02 -2.75 6.57
N ARG A 98 1.19 -3.16 6.98
CA ARG A 98 1.43 -4.50 7.51
C ARG A 98 0.62 -4.79 8.77
N ALA A 99 0.62 -3.86 9.73
CA ALA A 99 -0.12 -4.01 10.98
C ALA A 99 -1.65 -4.04 10.77
N SER A 100 -2.15 -3.37 9.73
CA SER A 100 -3.59 -3.21 9.48
C SER A 100 -4.15 -4.12 8.38
N ALA A 101 -3.32 -4.95 7.73
CA ALA A 101 -3.78 -5.82 6.62
C ALA A 101 -4.81 -6.88 7.07
N GLY A 102 -4.64 -7.45 8.27
CA GLY A 102 -5.64 -8.37 8.83
C GLY A 102 -6.95 -7.67 9.18
N ALA A 103 -6.85 -6.50 9.83
CA ALA A 103 -7.99 -5.66 10.17
C ALA A 103 -8.77 -5.23 8.92
N PHE A 104 -8.07 -4.89 7.83
CA PHE A 104 -8.68 -4.53 6.55
C PHE A 104 -9.68 -5.59 6.06
N GLU A 105 -9.29 -6.86 6.06
CA GLU A 105 -10.21 -7.93 5.67
C GLU A 105 -11.39 -8.05 6.66
N ARG A 106 -11.13 -7.99 7.97
CA ARG A 106 -12.17 -8.17 8.99
C ARG A 106 -13.17 -7.04 9.08
N GLU A 107 -12.73 -5.82 8.82
CA GLU A 107 -13.50 -4.60 9.05
C GLU A 107 -14.08 -4.05 7.76
N ALA A 108 -13.37 -4.16 6.63
CA ALA A 108 -13.80 -3.58 5.36
C ALA A 108 -14.40 -4.61 4.39
N ILE A 109 -14.05 -5.90 4.48
CA ILE A 109 -14.50 -6.93 3.52
C ILE A 109 -15.55 -7.84 4.13
N ARG A 110 -15.21 -8.54 5.22
CA ARG A 110 -16.05 -9.57 5.83
C ARG A 110 -17.47 -9.08 6.22
N PRO A 111 -17.66 -7.88 6.78
CA PRO A 111 -19.00 -7.42 7.18
C PRO A 111 -19.92 -7.18 5.98
N PHE A 112 -19.34 -6.90 4.81
CA PHE A 112 -20.08 -6.50 3.61
C PHE A 112 -20.09 -7.59 2.52
N VAL A 113 -19.51 -8.77 2.78
CA VAL A 113 -19.26 -9.81 1.76
C VAL A 113 -20.52 -10.37 1.10
N LEU A 114 -21.67 -10.37 1.81
CA LEU A 114 -22.98 -10.74 1.27
C LEU A 114 -23.92 -9.52 1.12
N GLY A 115 -23.38 -8.31 1.29
CA GLY A 115 -24.12 -7.06 1.28
C GLY A 115 -24.03 -6.32 -0.06
N ARG A 116 -24.24 -5.00 -0.01
CA ARG A 116 -24.12 -4.15 -1.18
C ARG A 116 -22.65 -3.88 -1.48
N PHE A 117 -22.26 -4.01 -2.75
CA PHE A 117 -20.92 -3.68 -3.21
C PHE A 117 -20.51 -2.25 -2.86
N ALA A 118 -21.42 -1.27 -3.01
CA ALA A 118 -21.13 0.12 -2.68
C ALA A 118 -20.71 0.33 -1.21
N ASP A 119 -21.29 -0.42 -0.28
CA ASP A 119 -20.97 -0.31 1.14
C ASP A 119 -19.58 -0.91 1.42
N MET A 120 -19.25 -2.04 0.76
CA MET A 120 -17.92 -2.65 0.82
C MET A 120 -16.86 -1.71 0.23
N LEU A 121 -17.11 -1.17 -0.96
CA LEU A 121 -16.20 -0.23 -1.63
C LEU A 121 -15.90 0.93 -0.69
N LEU A 122 -16.93 1.57 -0.13
CA LEU A 122 -16.74 2.70 0.78
C LEU A 122 -15.95 2.33 2.04
N ALA A 123 -16.19 1.15 2.60
CA ALA A 123 -15.44 0.65 3.75
C ALA A 123 -13.96 0.40 3.40
N VAL A 124 -13.69 -0.17 2.22
CA VAL A 124 -12.35 -0.43 1.72
C VAL A 124 -11.57 0.86 1.46
N GLU A 125 -12.14 1.80 0.71
CA GLU A 125 -11.43 3.01 0.29
C GLU A 125 -11.14 3.97 1.45
N HIS A 126 -11.94 3.90 2.52
CA HIS A 126 -11.68 4.66 3.75
C HIS A 126 -10.74 3.97 4.73
N HIS A 127 -10.51 2.67 4.58
CA HIS A 127 -9.74 1.93 5.57
C HIS A 127 -8.27 2.41 5.58
N PRO A 128 -7.65 2.60 6.74
CA PRO A 128 -6.27 3.11 6.82
C PRO A 128 -5.26 2.29 6.01
N ALA A 129 -5.42 0.96 5.95
CA ALA A 129 -4.56 0.11 5.11
C ALA A 129 -4.56 0.56 3.63
N MET A 130 -5.73 0.86 3.06
CA MET A 130 -5.88 1.27 1.66
C MET A 130 -5.35 2.68 1.44
N LEU A 131 -5.73 3.62 2.31
CA LEU A 131 -5.28 5.02 2.24
C LEU A 131 -3.75 5.11 2.25
N PHE A 132 -3.08 4.38 3.14
CA PHE A 132 -1.60 4.33 3.20
C PHE A 132 -0.97 3.51 2.08
N TYR A 133 -1.66 2.48 1.59
CA TYR A 133 -1.16 1.68 0.48
C TYR A 133 -1.02 2.51 -0.79
N LEU A 134 -2.05 3.32 -1.08
CA LEU A 134 -2.14 4.17 -2.27
C LEU A 134 -1.66 5.60 -2.05
N ASP A 135 -1.07 5.90 -0.89
CA ASP A 135 -0.49 7.19 -0.53
C ASP A 135 -1.48 8.37 -0.50
N ASN A 136 -2.77 8.13 -0.25
CA ASN A 136 -3.79 9.19 -0.19
C ASN A 136 -3.55 10.18 0.95
N GLN A 137 -2.95 9.73 2.07
CA GLN A 137 -2.55 10.59 3.19
C GLN A 137 -1.55 11.69 2.77
N GLN A 138 -0.89 11.54 1.62
CA GLN A 138 0.02 12.55 1.07
C GLN A 138 -0.66 13.50 0.10
N SER A 139 -1.90 13.22 -0.31
CA SER A 139 -2.67 14.09 -1.20
C SER A 139 -2.99 15.39 -0.50
N ILE A 140 -2.67 16.51 -1.13
CA ILE A 140 -2.92 17.85 -0.60
C ILE A 140 -3.48 18.72 -1.70
N GLY A 141 -4.57 19.43 -1.43
CA GLY A 141 -5.15 20.36 -2.38
C GLY A 141 -4.11 21.42 -2.78
N PRO A 142 -3.78 21.59 -4.08
CA PRO A 142 -2.71 22.47 -4.53
C PRO A 142 -2.96 23.93 -4.12
N ASP A 143 -4.24 24.35 -4.11
CA ASP A 143 -4.63 25.71 -3.73
C ASP A 143 -4.75 25.94 -2.22
N SER A 144 -4.66 24.87 -1.41
CA SER A 144 -4.71 24.95 0.04
C SER A 144 -3.46 25.63 0.61
N ARG A 145 -3.59 26.22 1.80
CA ARG A 145 -2.44 26.80 2.53
C ARG A 145 -1.32 25.78 2.72
N ALA A 146 -1.67 24.52 2.99
CA ALA A 146 -0.71 23.44 3.16
C ALA A 146 0.00 23.08 1.85
N GLY A 147 -0.74 22.99 0.75
CA GLY A 147 -0.22 22.71 -0.59
C GLY A 147 0.76 23.78 -1.05
N LYS A 148 0.35 25.04 -0.98
CA LYS A 148 1.20 26.22 -1.31
C LYS A 148 2.48 26.29 -0.48
N ARG A 149 2.38 26.04 0.83
CA ARG A 149 3.54 26.07 1.74
C ARG A 149 4.51 24.90 1.51
N ARG A 150 3.99 23.71 1.21
CA ARG A 150 4.79 22.47 1.10
C ARG A 150 5.21 22.15 -0.34
N GLY A 151 4.73 22.91 -1.33
CA GLY A 151 4.96 22.60 -2.75
C GLY A 151 4.43 21.24 -3.16
N ARG A 152 3.29 20.82 -2.59
CA ARG A 152 2.65 19.51 -2.84
C ARG A 152 1.29 19.68 -3.49
N GLY A 153 0.88 18.69 -4.28
CA GLY A 153 -0.40 18.65 -4.97
C GLY A 153 -1.18 17.37 -4.68
N LEU A 154 -2.20 17.13 -5.51
CA LEU A 154 -3.04 15.94 -5.42
C LEU A 154 -2.23 14.67 -5.68
N ASN A 155 -2.54 13.61 -4.94
CA ASN A 155 -2.14 12.27 -5.29
C ASN A 155 -3.33 11.56 -5.93
N GLU A 156 -3.22 11.28 -7.23
CA GLU A 156 -4.29 10.67 -8.01
C GLU A 156 -4.39 9.16 -7.89
N ASN A 157 -3.44 8.51 -7.21
CA ASN A 157 -3.32 7.06 -7.22
C ASN A 157 -4.59 6.36 -6.70
N LEU A 158 -5.13 6.79 -5.56
CA LEU A 158 -6.38 6.21 -5.03
C LEU A 158 -7.57 6.42 -5.99
N ALA A 159 -7.74 7.62 -6.52
CA ALA A 159 -8.82 7.91 -7.47
C ALA A 159 -8.72 7.05 -8.73
N ARG A 160 -7.49 6.87 -9.24
CA ARG A 160 -7.21 6.05 -10.40
C ARG A 160 -7.55 4.59 -10.14
N GLU A 161 -7.07 4.03 -9.05
CA GLU A 161 -7.32 2.63 -8.68
C GLU A 161 -8.81 2.35 -8.48
N ILE A 162 -9.54 3.28 -7.85
CA ILE A 162 -11.00 3.14 -7.69
C ILE A 162 -11.68 3.02 -9.05
N LEU A 163 -11.37 3.91 -9.99
CA LEU A 163 -11.98 3.93 -11.32
C LEU A 163 -11.52 2.74 -12.17
N GLU A 164 -10.22 2.46 -12.19
CA GLU A 164 -9.59 1.51 -13.11
C GLU A 164 -9.70 0.06 -12.64
N LEU A 165 -9.47 -0.21 -11.36
CA LEU A 165 -9.30 -1.57 -10.87
C LEU A 165 -10.42 -2.00 -9.93
N HIS A 166 -10.96 -1.07 -9.13
CA HIS A 166 -11.97 -1.45 -8.15
C HIS A 166 -13.40 -1.40 -8.68
N THR A 167 -13.70 -0.56 -9.68
CA THR A 167 -15.07 -0.34 -10.14
C THR A 167 -15.28 -0.50 -11.65
N LEU A 168 -14.86 0.46 -12.47
CA LEU A 168 -15.31 0.59 -13.86
C LEU A 168 -14.46 -0.21 -14.84
N GLY A 169 -13.18 -0.46 -14.51
CA GLY A 169 -12.23 -1.04 -15.45
C GLY A 169 -11.43 0.03 -16.19
N VAL A 170 -10.28 -0.36 -16.72
CA VAL A 170 -9.43 0.52 -17.54
C VAL A 170 -10.13 0.88 -18.85
N GLY A 171 -10.14 2.17 -19.20
CA GLY A 171 -10.70 2.65 -20.48
C GLY A 171 -12.23 2.66 -20.54
N SER A 172 -12.89 2.68 -19.40
CA SER A 172 -14.36 2.59 -19.24
C SER A 172 -15.12 3.92 -19.43
N GLY A 173 -14.51 4.91 -20.11
CA GLY A 173 -15.19 6.16 -20.50
C GLY A 173 -15.02 7.35 -19.55
N TYR A 174 -14.24 7.22 -18.48
CA TYR A 174 -13.76 8.37 -17.71
C TYR A 174 -12.53 9.02 -18.37
N ALA A 175 -12.33 10.31 -18.15
CA ALA A 175 -11.18 11.06 -18.62
C ALA A 175 -10.18 11.33 -17.47
N GLN A 176 -8.97 11.78 -17.83
CA GLN A 176 -7.97 12.21 -16.85
C GLN A 176 -8.52 13.31 -15.92
N ALA A 177 -9.37 14.20 -16.43
CA ALA A 177 -10.00 15.25 -15.63
C ALA A 177 -10.91 14.69 -14.52
N ASP A 178 -11.55 13.54 -14.75
CA ASP A 178 -12.37 12.87 -13.75
C ASP A 178 -11.50 12.28 -12.65
N VAL A 179 -10.34 11.68 -13.01
CA VAL A 179 -9.36 11.18 -12.03
C VAL A 179 -8.86 12.32 -11.15
N THR A 180 -8.47 13.47 -11.73
CA THR A 180 -8.00 14.63 -10.98
C THR A 180 -9.10 15.19 -10.07
N SER A 181 -10.33 15.31 -10.58
CA SER A 181 -11.48 15.82 -9.80
C SER A 181 -11.82 14.88 -8.64
N PHE A 182 -11.79 13.57 -8.90
CA PHE A 182 -12.05 12.59 -7.86
C PHE A 182 -10.94 12.55 -6.81
N ALA A 183 -9.66 12.65 -7.22
CA ALA A 183 -8.54 12.81 -6.29
C ALA A 183 -8.68 14.05 -5.41
N ALA A 184 -9.20 15.15 -5.95
CA ALA A 184 -9.51 16.34 -5.16
C ALA A 184 -10.61 16.08 -4.12
N MET A 185 -11.64 15.28 -4.45
CA MET A 185 -12.69 14.89 -3.51
C MET A 185 -12.19 13.96 -2.39
N LEU A 186 -11.29 13.03 -2.72
CA LEU A 186 -10.68 12.07 -1.78
C LEU A 186 -9.60 12.71 -0.89
N THR A 187 -9.13 13.89 -1.27
CA THR A 187 -8.11 14.62 -0.53
C THR A 187 -8.64 15.04 0.83
N GLY A 188 -7.88 14.70 1.88
CA GLY A 188 -8.28 14.90 3.28
C GLY A 188 -8.66 13.61 3.98
N TRP A 189 -8.92 12.52 3.25
CA TRP A 189 -9.05 11.20 3.87
C TRP A 189 -7.68 10.70 4.32
N THR A 190 -7.53 10.56 5.63
CA THR A 190 -6.30 10.11 6.28
C THR A 190 -6.64 9.53 7.66
N MET A 191 -5.67 8.83 8.26
CA MET A 191 -5.74 8.45 9.67
C MET A 191 -5.14 9.57 10.52
N ALA A 192 -5.84 9.99 11.57
CA ALA A 192 -5.24 10.83 12.59
C ALA A 192 -4.27 10.00 13.45
N GLY A 193 -3.14 10.60 13.85
CA GLY A 193 -2.20 9.94 14.75
C GLY A 193 -2.82 9.67 16.13
N ARG A 194 -2.09 9.01 17.02
CA ARG A 194 -2.55 8.67 18.39
C ARG A 194 -3.12 9.86 19.17
N GLU A 195 -2.65 11.08 18.91
CA GLU A 195 -3.12 12.32 19.55
C GLU A 195 -4.32 12.97 18.84
N GLY A 196 -4.85 12.36 17.79
CA GLY A 196 -5.96 12.92 17.00
C GLY A 196 -5.58 14.15 16.16
N ARG A 197 -4.28 14.42 15.98
CA ARG A 197 -3.76 15.57 15.22
C ARG A 197 -3.38 15.16 13.79
N LEU A 198 -3.63 16.05 12.84
CA LEU A 198 -3.33 15.94 11.41
C LEU A 198 -2.15 16.84 11.00
#